data_AF-A0A1Y5Y907-F1
#
_entry.id   AF-A0A1Y5Y907-F1
#
_cell.length_a   1.000
_cell.length_b   1.000
_cell.length_c   1.000
_cell.angle_alpha   90.00
_cell.angle_beta   90.00
_cell.angle_gamma   90.00
#
_symmetry.space_group_name_H-M   'P 1'
#
loop_
_entity.id
_entity.type
_entity.pdbx_description
1 polymer ?
#
loop_
_entity_poly.entity_id
_entity_poly.type
_entity_poly.pdbx_seq_one_letter_code
_entity_poly.pdbx_strand_id
1 'polypeptide(L)'
;MLVLRLAKENPSWGYRRIHSELLVLGIKVAASTVWQILTDTGIDPVPERASSTWAQFLRSQAEVLLACDFFETVTLTGARMYVLVVIEHAQRRIHILGATPHPTAAWVTQAARNLVMDLEDASCRARFLIRDRDGKFPHLVDVILADAGIQVVLSGVQMPRMNSITERWIQTCRHELLDRTLIWNQRHLLHALREYEQFYNTHRPYQGIANARPLQPLP
;
A
#
# COMPACT_ATOMS: atom_id res chain seq x y z
N MET A 1 15.67 -28.35 26.07
CA MET A 1 14.83 -28.65 24.88
C MET A 1 15.59 -28.26 23.61
N LEU A 2 15.52 -29.06 22.55
CA LEU A 2 16.34 -28.90 21.33
C LEU A 2 16.16 -27.53 20.64
N VAL A 3 14.93 -27.00 20.61
CA VAL A 3 14.62 -25.65 20.09
C VAL A 3 15.46 -24.55 20.75
N LEU A 4 15.51 -24.54 22.09
CA LEU A 4 16.24 -23.53 22.86
C LEU A 4 17.76 -23.70 22.73
N ARG A 5 18.22 -24.94 22.53
CA ARG A 5 19.62 -25.25 22.28
C ARG A 5 20.07 -24.68 20.94
N LEU A 6 19.30 -24.94 19.87
CA LEU A 6 19.55 -24.39 18.54
C LEU A 6 19.52 -22.86 18.52
N ALA A 7 18.58 -22.25 19.27
CA ALA A 7 18.50 -20.79 19.40
C ALA A 7 19.71 -20.18 20.14
N LYS A 8 20.20 -20.84 21.20
CA LYS A 8 21.38 -20.36 21.96
C LYS A 8 22.69 -20.58 21.23
N GLU A 9 22.86 -21.72 20.57
CA GLU A 9 24.06 -22.05 19.81
C GLU A 9 24.15 -21.27 18.49
N ASN A 10 23.00 -20.81 17.96
CA ASN A 10 22.94 -20.02 16.73
C ASN A 10 22.12 -18.73 16.94
N PRO A 11 22.69 -17.69 17.60
CA PRO A 11 21.98 -16.46 17.94
C PRO A 11 21.51 -15.65 16.73
N SER A 12 21.85 -16.03 15.51
CA SER A 12 21.41 -15.38 14.27
C SER A 12 20.17 -16.03 13.63
N TRP A 13 19.70 -17.16 14.17
CA TRP A 13 18.63 -17.95 13.58
C TRP A 13 17.26 -17.51 14.10
N GLY A 14 16.34 -17.20 13.17
CA GLY A 14 14.93 -16.97 13.46
C GLY A 14 14.13 -18.26 13.64
N TYR A 15 12.92 -18.16 14.20
CA TYR A 15 12.08 -19.32 14.54
C TYR A 15 11.74 -20.24 13.35
N ARG A 16 11.55 -19.67 12.13
CA ARG A 16 11.30 -20.46 10.91
C ARG A 16 12.53 -21.25 10.45
N ARG A 17 13.73 -20.69 10.66
CA ARG A 17 14.98 -21.40 10.36
C ARG A 17 15.17 -22.57 11.32
N ILE A 18 14.96 -22.34 12.62
CA ILE A 18 15.00 -23.40 13.64
C ILE A 18 13.96 -24.50 13.32
N HIS A 19 12.74 -24.13 12.94
CA HIS A 19 11.73 -25.07 12.48
C HIS A 19 12.19 -25.90 11.27
N SER A 20 12.82 -25.27 10.28
CA SER A 20 13.32 -25.95 9.08
C SER A 20 14.42 -26.97 9.41
N GLU A 21 15.32 -26.63 10.33
CA GLU A 21 16.37 -27.56 10.81
C GLU A 21 15.79 -28.73 11.60
N LEU A 22 14.74 -28.50 12.39
CA LEU A 22 14.04 -29.59 13.09
C LEU A 22 13.38 -30.56 12.09
N LEU A 23 12.80 -30.04 11.00
CA LEU A 23 12.25 -30.89 9.94
C LEU A 23 13.32 -31.73 9.24
N VAL A 24 14.51 -31.16 8.99
CA VAL A 24 15.66 -31.91 8.43
C VAL A 24 16.10 -33.03 9.37
N LEU A 25 16.03 -32.81 10.68
CA LEU A 25 16.32 -33.82 11.71
C LEU A 25 15.18 -34.83 11.93
N GLY A 26 14.11 -34.79 11.12
CA GLY A 26 12.96 -35.70 11.21
C GLY A 26 11.97 -35.36 12.32
N ILE A 27 12.11 -34.21 12.97
CA ILE A 27 11.29 -33.78 14.11
C ILE A 27 10.11 -32.95 13.59
N LYS A 28 8.90 -33.51 13.69
CA LYS A 28 7.66 -32.85 13.24
C LYS A 28 7.08 -31.96 14.34
N VAL A 29 7.29 -30.65 14.23
CA VAL A 29 6.73 -29.62 15.11
C VAL A 29 6.23 -28.47 14.25
N ALA A 30 5.09 -27.86 14.58
CA ALA A 30 4.58 -26.71 13.83
C ALA A 30 5.45 -25.46 14.08
N ALA A 31 5.64 -24.62 13.06
CA ALA A 31 6.40 -23.37 13.18
C ALA A 31 5.82 -22.42 14.25
N SER A 32 4.49 -22.43 14.46
CA SER A 32 3.81 -21.69 15.52
C SER A 32 4.21 -22.17 16.92
N THR A 33 4.40 -23.48 17.10
CA THR A 33 4.87 -24.06 18.37
C THR A 33 6.31 -23.62 18.65
N VAL A 34 7.19 -23.62 17.65
CA VAL A 34 8.57 -23.13 17.79
C VAL A 34 8.61 -21.64 18.17
N TRP A 35 7.73 -20.83 17.57
CA TRP A 35 7.59 -19.42 17.92
C TRP A 35 7.13 -19.24 19.38
N GLN A 36 6.07 -19.95 19.79
CA GLN A 36 5.53 -19.87 21.15
C GLN A 36 6.56 -20.25 22.22
N ILE A 37 7.34 -21.31 21.98
CA ILE A 37 8.45 -21.73 22.84
C ILE A 37 9.49 -20.62 23.05
N LEU A 38 9.85 -19.92 21.97
CA LEU A 38 10.88 -18.86 22.02
C LEU A 38 10.35 -17.61 22.74
N THR A 39 9.09 -17.26 22.49
CA THR A 39 8.40 -16.14 23.16
C THR A 39 8.20 -16.41 24.65
N ASP A 40 7.76 -17.60 25.04
CA ASP A 40 7.55 -18.00 26.44
C ASP A 40 8.86 -18.03 27.25
N THR A 41 10.01 -18.13 26.57
CA THR A 41 11.34 -18.14 27.19
C THR A 41 12.10 -16.82 27.04
N GLY A 42 11.45 -15.78 26.53
CA GLY A 42 12.02 -14.43 26.43
C GLY A 42 13.13 -14.30 25.38
N ILE A 43 13.24 -15.23 24.43
CA ILE A 43 14.19 -15.15 23.32
C ILE A 43 13.51 -14.40 22.18
N ASP A 44 13.85 -13.12 22.03
CA ASP A 44 13.31 -12.26 20.97
C ASP A 44 13.77 -12.80 19.60
N PRO A 45 12.85 -13.11 18.66
CA PRO A 45 13.24 -13.68 17.38
C PRO A 45 14.13 -12.71 16.62
N VAL A 46 15.35 -13.17 16.30
CA VAL A 46 16.28 -12.43 15.46
C VAL A 46 15.59 -12.16 14.12
N PRO A 47 15.57 -10.89 13.64
CA PRO A 47 14.90 -10.54 12.40
C PRO A 47 15.49 -11.37 11.26
N GLU A 48 14.61 -12.16 10.63
CA GLU A 48 14.94 -13.07 9.53
C GLU A 48 15.79 -12.37 8.45
N ARG A 49 16.93 -12.98 8.09
CA ARG A 49 17.74 -12.61 6.90
C ARG A 49 17.42 -13.47 5.66
N ALA A 50 16.23 -14.07 5.59
CA ALA A 50 15.83 -14.92 4.46
C ALA A 50 14.37 -14.72 3.99
N SER A 51 13.82 -13.52 4.20
CA SER A 51 12.76 -13.00 3.34
C SER A 51 13.32 -11.73 2.73
N SER A 52 13.15 -11.51 1.43
CA SER A 52 13.32 -10.16 0.88
C SER A 52 12.48 -9.25 1.78
N THR A 53 13.12 -8.32 2.51
CA THR A 53 12.37 -7.42 3.40
C THR A 53 11.20 -6.83 2.60
N TRP A 54 10.05 -6.56 3.23
CA TRP A 54 8.95 -5.90 2.52
C TRP A 54 9.46 -4.67 1.72
N ALA A 55 10.43 -3.95 2.27
CA ALA A 55 11.16 -2.90 1.56
C ALA A 55 11.89 -3.37 0.28
N GLN A 56 12.54 -4.52 0.29
CA GLN A 56 13.18 -5.13 -0.88
C GLN A 56 12.17 -5.65 -1.91
N PHE A 57 11.04 -6.25 -1.48
CA PHE A 57 9.93 -6.58 -2.38
C PHE A 57 9.38 -5.30 -3.04
N LEU A 58 9.04 -4.29 -2.24
CA LEU A 58 8.57 -2.98 -2.69
C LEU A 58 9.55 -2.32 -3.67
N ARG A 59 10.87 -2.43 -3.44
CA ARG A 59 11.89 -1.90 -4.36
C ARG A 59 11.98 -2.72 -5.64
N SER A 60 11.96 -4.04 -5.54
CA SER A 60 12.10 -4.94 -6.70
C SER A 60 10.88 -4.94 -7.63
N GLN A 61 9.69 -4.64 -7.09
CA GLN A 61 8.43 -4.59 -7.82
C GLN A 61 7.88 -3.16 -7.96
N ALA A 62 8.65 -2.12 -7.61
CA ALA A 62 8.16 -0.75 -7.57
C ALA A 62 7.52 -0.31 -8.90
N GLU A 63 8.11 -0.74 -10.02
CA GLU A 63 7.69 -0.42 -11.39
C GLU A 63 6.33 -1.03 -11.78
N VAL A 64 5.87 -2.03 -11.04
CA VAL A 64 4.63 -2.77 -11.33
C VAL A 64 3.64 -2.73 -10.16
N LEU A 65 3.88 -1.85 -9.19
CA LEU A 65 3.15 -1.83 -7.93
C LEU A 65 2.35 -0.53 -7.78
N LEU A 66 1.07 -0.69 -7.55
CA LEU A 66 0.13 0.36 -7.17
C LEU A 66 -0.16 0.26 -5.67
N ALA A 67 -0.49 1.39 -5.08
CA ALA A 67 -1.07 1.43 -3.75
C ALA A 67 -2.31 2.32 -3.74
N CYS A 68 -3.34 1.88 -3.01
CA CYS A 68 -4.66 2.46 -3.01
C CYS A 68 -5.09 2.75 -1.58
N ASP A 69 -5.79 3.86 -1.37
CA ASP A 69 -6.37 4.18 -0.07
C ASP A 69 -7.55 5.15 -0.19
N PHE A 70 -8.36 5.19 0.86
CA PHE A 70 -9.35 6.23 1.07
C PHE A 70 -8.86 7.27 2.07
N PHE A 71 -9.21 8.52 1.85
CA PHE A 71 -9.09 9.54 2.88
C PHE A 71 -10.31 10.46 2.91
N GLU A 72 -10.56 11.05 4.08
CA GLU A 72 -11.75 11.87 4.31
C GLU A 72 -11.41 13.37 4.35
N THR A 73 -12.30 14.20 3.84
CA THR A 73 -12.27 15.65 4.06
C THR A 73 -13.66 16.17 4.38
N VAL A 74 -13.76 17.38 4.91
CA VAL A 74 -15.02 18.01 5.31
C VAL A 74 -15.22 19.29 4.50
N THR A 75 -16.42 19.46 3.95
CA THR A 75 -16.79 20.67 3.23
C THR A 75 -17.19 21.78 4.20
N LEU A 76 -17.31 23.02 3.70
CA LEU A 76 -17.76 24.18 4.46
C LEU A 76 -19.13 23.97 5.14
N THR A 77 -20.00 23.14 4.56
CA THR A 77 -21.31 22.82 5.14
C THR A 77 -21.26 21.67 6.14
N GLY A 78 -20.06 21.16 6.47
CA GLY A 78 -19.88 20.02 7.36
C GLY A 78 -20.09 18.66 6.70
N ALA A 79 -20.37 18.60 5.39
CA ALA A 79 -20.54 17.32 4.70
C ALA A 79 -19.18 16.62 4.56
N ARG A 80 -19.11 15.37 5.02
CA ARG A 80 -17.95 14.49 4.87
C ARG A 80 -17.85 13.97 3.45
N MET A 81 -16.65 14.00 2.89
CA MET A 81 -16.32 13.50 1.57
C MET A 81 -15.23 12.44 1.69
N TYR A 82 -15.42 11.33 0.99
CA TYR A 82 -14.45 10.25 0.84
C TYR A 82 -13.77 10.40 -0.51
N VAL A 83 -12.45 10.45 -0.52
CA VAL A 83 -11.63 10.53 -1.73
C VAL A 83 -10.89 9.21 -1.88
N LEU A 84 -10.98 8.62 -3.08
CA LEU A 84 -10.24 7.43 -3.45
C LEU A 84 -9.03 7.82 -4.28
N VAL A 85 -7.85 7.36 -3.87
CA VAL A 85 -6.59 7.63 -4.57
C VAL A 85 -5.84 6.34 -4.83
N VAL A 86 -5.13 6.30 -5.95
CA VAL A 86 -4.12 5.30 -6.28
C VAL A 86 -2.79 6.00 -6.56
N ILE A 87 -1.68 5.41 -6.14
CA ILE A 87 -0.32 5.89 -6.41
C ILE A 87 0.54 4.78 -6.96
N GLU A 88 1.28 5.09 -8.02
CA GLU A 88 2.32 4.23 -8.60
C GLU A 88 3.57 4.28 -7.73
N HIS A 89 4.08 3.12 -7.32
CA HIS A 89 5.20 3.06 -6.38
C HIS A 89 6.52 3.59 -6.97
N ALA A 90 6.88 3.23 -8.19
CA ALA A 90 8.11 3.69 -8.81
C ALA A 90 8.08 5.18 -9.09
N GLN A 91 7.11 5.63 -9.88
CA GLN A 91 7.07 6.99 -10.42
C GLN A 91 6.49 8.01 -9.44
N ARG A 92 5.86 7.56 -8.35
CA ARG A 92 5.04 8.40 -7.46
C ARG A 92 3.90 9.10 -8.19
N ARG A 93 3.52 8.64 -9.38
CA ARG A 93 2.39 9.19 -10.11
C ARG A 93 1.12 8.88 -9.33
N ILE A 94 0.31 9.90 -9.07
CA ILE A 94 -0.98 9.75 -8.39
C ILE A 94 -2.11 9.75 -9.40
N HIS A 95 -3.17 9.04 -9.03
CA HIS A 95 -4.43 8.91 -9.74
C HIS A 95 -5.55 9.16 -8.75
N ILE A 96 -6.25 10.29 -8.88
CA ILE A 96 -7.41 10.60 -8.03
C ILE A 96 -8.67 10.08 -8.72
N LEU A 97 -9.19 8.95 -8.24
CA LEU A 97 -10.32 8.28 -8.89
C LEU A 97 -11.66 8.96 -8.64
N GLY A 98 -11.74 9.81 -7.61
CA GLY A 98 -12.86 10.70 -7.37
C GLY A 98 -13.14 10.94 -5.89
N ALA A 99 -14.19 11.71 -5.64
CA ALA A 99 -14.66 12.06 -4.32
C ALA A 99 -16.19 11.92 -4.23
N THR A 100 -16.69 11.38 -3.12
CA THR A 100 -18.13 11.16 -2.89
C THR A 100 -18.47 11.26 -1.40
N PRO A 101 -19.65 11.76 -1.02
CA PRO A 101 -20.14 11.63 0.36
C PRO A 101 -20.54 10.19 0.71
N HIS A 102 -20.78 9.35 -0.31
CA HIS A 102 -21.29 7.98 -0.15
C HIS A 102 -20.47 7.01 -1.01
N PRO A 103 -19.42 6.38 -0.46
CA PRO A 103 -18.59 5.40 -1.18
C PRO A 103 -19.32 4.05 -1.29
N THR A 104 -20.42 4.04 -2.04
CA THR A 104 -21.22 2.83 -2.27
C THR A 104 -20.45 1.81 -3.11
N ALA A 105 -20.80 0.54 -3.00
CA ALA A 105 -20.17 -0.51 -3.80
C ALA A 105 -20.22 -0.21 -5.31
N ALA A 106 -21.32 0.34 -5.81
CA ALA A 106 -21.46 0.73 -7.22
C ALA A 106 -20.47 1.83 -7.61
N TRP A 107 -20.31 2.85 -6.75
CA TRP A 107 -19.36 3.94 -6.98
C TRP A 107 -17.91 3.44 -6.97
N VAL A 108 -17.53 2.63 -5.99
CA VAL A 108 -16.15 2.09 -5.88
C VAL A 108 -15.85 1.13 -7.04
N THR A 109 -16.83 0.33 -7.45
CA THR A 109 -16.71 -0.55 -8.63
C THR A 109 -16.46 0.28 -9.89
N GLN A 110 -17.20 1.38 -10.08
CA GLN A 110 -16.99 2.24 -11.25
C GLN A 110 -15.62 2.92 -11.21
N ALA A 111 -15.15 3.37 -10.04
CA ALA A 111 -13.82 3.91 -9.87
C ALA A 111 -12.72 2.90 -10.25
N ALA A 112 -12.88 1.63 -9.87
CA ALA A 112 -11.95 0.56 -10.25
C ALA A 112 -11.93 0.31 -11.77
N ARG A 113 -13.09 0.35 -12.45
CA ARG A 113 -13.14 0.24 -13.92
C ARG A 113 -12.43 1.41 -14.59
N ASN A 114 -12.69 2.62 -14.11
CA ASN A 114 -12.03 3.83 -14.63
C ASN A 114 -10.51 3.72 -14.47
N LEU A 115 -10.03 3.29 -13.30
CA LEU A 115 -8.60 3.03 -13.08
C LEU A 115 -8.03 2.04 -14.10
N VAL A 116 -8.70 0.90 -14.35
CA VAL A 116 -8.21 -0.08 -15.33
C VAL A 116 -8.11 0.55 -16.71
N MET A 117 -9.13 1.28 -17.16
CA MET A 117 -9.09 1.98 -18.45
C MET A 117 -7.95 3.01 -18.52
N ASP A 118 -7.74 3.80 -17.46
CA ASP A 118 -6.67 4.80 -17.40
C ASP A 118 -5.27 4.15 -17.42
N LEU A 119 -5.10 3.00 -16.76
CA LEU A 119 -3.85 2.23 -16.76
C LEU A 119 -3.55 1.62 -18.13
N GLU A 120 -4.57 1.12 -18.83
CA GLU A 120 -4.47 0.61 -20.20
C GLU A 120 -4.07 1.73 -21.18
N ASP A 121 -4.75 2.88 -21.12
CA ASP A 121 -4.45 4.06 -21.95
C ASP A 121 -3.02 4.58 -21.71
N ALA A 122 -2.56 4.55 -20.46
CA ALA A 122 -1.21 4.94 -20.07
C ALA A 122 -0.13 3.87 -20.37
N SER A 123 -0.51 2.68 -20.88
CA SER A 123 0.38 1.52 -21.03
C SER A 123 1.14 1.16 -19.75
N CYS A 124 0.51 1.38 -18.59
CA CYS A 124 1.10 1.09 -17.29
C CYS A 124 1.22 -0.43 -17.09
N ARG A 125 2.37 -0.89 -16.59
CA ARG A 125 2.66 -2.32 -16.39
C ARG A 125 2.29 -2.81 -14.99
N ALA A 126 1.31 -2.20 -14.35
CA ALA A 126 0.89 -2.58 -13.00
C ALA A 126 0.51 -4.07 -12.96
N ARG A 127 1.05 -4.80 -11.98
CA ARG A 127 0.76 -6.22 -11.72
C ARG A 127 0.23 -6.46 -10.33
N PHE A 128 0.45 -5.52 -9.42
CA PHE A 128 0.05 -5.63 -8.02
C PHE A 128 -0.60 -4.33 -7.56
N LEU A 129 -1.66 -4.43 -6.77
CA LEU A 129 -2.27 -3.30 -6.06
C LEU A 129 -2.34 -3.58 -4.57
N ILE A 130 -1.67 -2.76 -3.77
CA ILE A 130 -1.78 -2.79 -2.31
C ILE A 130 -2.97 -1.96 -1.89
N ARG A 131 -3.86 -2.51 -1.07
CA ARG A 131 -4.90 -1.74 -0.38
C ARG A 131 -5.05 -2.22 1.05
N ASP A 132 -5.66 -1.39 1.88
CA ASP A 132 -6.05 -1.83 3.21
C ASP A 132 -7.30 -2.74 3.18
N ARG A 133 -7.71 -3.20 4.36
CA ARG A 133 -8.87 -4.08 4.53
C ARG A 133 -10.17 -3.31 4.77
N ASP A 134 -10.25 -2.04 4.35
CA ASP A 134 -11.45 -1.22 4.58
C ASP A 134 -12.68 -1.88 3.92
N GLY A 135 -13.78 -1.95 4.67
CA GLY A 135 -15.06 -2.50 4.22
C GLY A 135 -15.71 -1.71 3.08
N LYS A 136 -15.18 -0.52 2.74
CA LYS A 136 -15.59 0.25 1.56
C LYS A 136 -15.23 -0.44 0.24
N PHE A 137 -14.32 -1.41 0.22
CA PHE A 137 -13.94 -2.14 -0.99
C PHE A 137 -14.82 -3.39 -1.19
N PRO A 138 -15.74 -3.40 -2.18
CA PRO A 138 -16.51 -4.59 -2.49
C PRO A 138 -15.61 -5.64 -3.18
N HIS A 139 -15.93 -6.92 -3.00
CA HIS A 139 -15.22 -8.03 -3.65
C HIS A 139 -15.12 -7.87 -5.19
N LEU A 140 -16.11 -7.23 -5.81
CA LEU A 140 -16.13 -6.98 -7.25
C LEU A 140 -14.93 -6.15 -7.74
N VAL A 141 -14.34 -5.30 -6.90
CA VAL A 141 -13.11 -4.56 -7.23
C VAL A 141 -11.95 -5.51 -7.47
N ASP A 142 -11.79 -6.51 -6.60
CA ASP A 142 -10.69 -7.48 -6.72
C ASP A 142 -10.85 -8.34 -7.99
N VAL A 143 -12.09 -8.64 -8.39
CA VAL A 143 -12.40 -9.34 -9.65
C VAL A 143 -12.03 -8.50 -10.87
N ILE A 144 -12.45 -7.23 -10.91
CA ILE A 144 -12.15 -6.31 -12.03
C ILE A 144 -10.63 -6.14 -12.20
N LEU A 145 -9.91 -5.97 -11.09
CA LEU A 145 -8.46 -5.84 -11.12
C LEU A 145 -7.79 -7.15 -11.59
N ALA A 146 -8.28 -8.31 -11.13
CA ALA A 146 -7.77 -9.60 -11.56
C ALA A 146 -7.98 -9.86 -13.06
N ASP A 147 -9.14 -9.47 -13.61
CA ASP A 147 -9.43 -9.56 -15.05
C ASP A 147 -8.48 -8.67 -15.87
N ALA A 148 -8.03 -7.55 -15.31
CA ALA A 148 -6.99 -6.68 -15.88
C ALA A 148 -5.55 -7.19 -15.62
N GLY A 149 -5.39 -8.37 -15.01
CA GLY A 149 -4.08 -8.94 -14.67
C GLY A 149 -3.39 -8.32 -13.45
N ILE A 150 -4.12 -7.54 -12.64
CA ILE A 150 -3.62 -6.88 -11.43
C ILE A 150 -4.02 -7.69 -10.20
N GLN A 151 -3.04 -8.23 -9.48
CA GLN A 151 -3.26 -8.97 -8.26
C GLN A 151 -3.39 -8.02 -7.05
N VAL A 152 -4.50 -8.12 -6.33
CA VAL A 152 -4.70 -7.37 -5.08
C VAL A 152 -3.92 -7.99 -3.93
N VAL A 153 -3.16 -7.17 -3.22
CA VAL A 153 -2.39 -7.52 -2.01
C VAL A 153 -2.97 -6.74 -0.84
N LEU A 154 -3.61 -7.43 0.09
CA LEU A 154 -4.17 -6.78 1.27
C LEU A 154 -3.07 -6.42 2.25
N SER A 155 -3.20 -5.23 2.87
CA SER A 155 -2.32 -4.87 3.96
C SER A 155 -2.48 -5.83 5.15
N GLY A 156 -1.38 -6.05 5.87
CA GLY A 156 -1.40 -6.78 7.13
C GLY A 156 -2.25 -6.00 8.12
N VAL A 157 -2.98 -6.71 8.97
CA VAL A 157 -3.78 -6.07 10.02
C VAL A 157 -2.85 -5.23 10.88
N GLN A 158 -3.15 -3.93 11.02
CA GLN A 158 -2.33 -2.96 11.76
C GLN A 158 -0.90 -2.76 11.20
N MET A 159 -0.70 -2.92 9.88
CA MET A 159 0.57 -2.66 9.21
C MET A 159 0.50 -1.49 8.20
N PRO A 160 0.25 -0.25 8.67
CA PRO A 160 0.15 0.95 7.83
C PRO A 160 1.43 1.20 7.00
N ARG A 161 2.58 0.72 7.49
CA ARG A 161 3.87 0.77 6.76
C ARG A 161 3.80 0.18 5.36
N MET A 162 2.89 -0.76 5.09
CA MET A 162 2.73 -1.34 3.76
C MET A 162 2.10 -0.39 2.74
N ASN A 163 1.33 0.60 3.21
CA ASN A 163 0.74 1.67 2.41
C ASN A 163 1.41 3.04 2.66
N SER A 164 2.60 3.05 3.28
CA SER A 164 3.27 4.27 3.78
C SER A 164 3.52 5.35 2.73
N ILE A 165 3.56 4.98 1.45
CA ILE A 165 3.69 5.91 0.33
C ILE A 165 2.40 6.69 0.13
N THR A 166 1.27 5.98 0.06
CA THR A 166 -0.06 6.60 -0.07
C THR A 166 -0.38 7.42 1.17
N GLU A 167 -0.10 6.91 2.37
CA GLU A 167 -0.32 7.63 3.63
C GLU A 167 0.48 8.95 3.68
N ARG A 168 1.77 8.90 3.29
CA ARG A 168 2.61 10.10 3.21
C ARG A 168 2.08 11.08 2.17
N TRP A 169 1.61 10.57 1.03
CA TRP A 169 0.99 11.41 0.02
C TRP A 169 -0.28 12.08 0.55
N ILE A 170 -1.17 11.33 1.22
CA ILE A 170 -2.40 11.85 1.82
C ILE A 170 -2.08 12.98 2.79
N GLN A 171 -1.10 12.77 3.69
CA GLN A 171 -0.67 13.82 4.62
C GLN A 171 -0.20 15.08 3.87
N THR A 172 0.51 14.90 2.76
CA THR A 172 0.99 16.00 1.94
C THR A 172 -0.16 16.74 1.25
N CYS A 173 -1.10 16.01 0.64
CA CYS A 173 -2.31 16.58 0.04
C CYS A 173 -3.12 17.37 1.08
N ARG A 174 -3.21 16.88 2.32
CA ARG A 174 -3.87 17.62 3.41
C ARG A 174 -3.17 18.94 3.68
N HIS A 175 -1.87 18.91 3.98
CA HIS A 175 -1.11 20.11 4.36
C HIS A 175 -0.96 21.14 3.24
N GLU A 176 -0.90 20.71 1.99
CA GLU A 176 -0.67 21.60 0.85
C GLU A 176 -1.97 22.11 0.22
N LEU A 177 -3.04 21.30 0.20
CA LEU A 177 -4.31 21.65 -0.43
C LEU A 177 -5.44 21.83 0.57
N LEU A 178 -5.79 20.77 1.32
CA LEU A 178 -7.06 20.71 2.05
C LEU A 178 -7.07 21.57 3.32
N ASP A 179 -5.94 21.73 3.99
CA ASP A 179 -5.80 22.58 5.17
C ASP A 179 -5.77 24.07 4.80
N ARG A 180 -5.50 24.39 3.53
CA ARG A 180 -5.35 25.77 3.03
C ARG A 180 -6.53 26.24 2.18
N THR A 181 -7.46 25.34 1.85
CA THR A 181 -8.56 25.61 0.93
C THR A 181 -9.88 25.24 1.56
N LEU A 182 -10.78 26.22 1.66
CA LEU A 182 -12.14 25.98 2.12
C LEU A 182 -12.95 25.29 1.01
N ILE A 183 -13.30 24.02 1.24
CA ILE A 183 -14.00 23.21 0.24
C ILE A 183 -15.51 23.49 0.29
N TRP A 184 -16.06 24.26 -0.66
CA TRP A 184 -17.50 24.54 -0.72
C TRP A 184 -18.40 23.31 -0.89
N ASN A 185 -18.12 22.44 -1.83
CA ASN A 185 -18.95 21.28 -2.17
C ASN A 185 -18.13 20.20 -2.92
N GLN A 186 -18.76 19.08 -3.27
CA GLN A 186 -18.11 17.97 -3.97
C GLN A 186 -17.51 18.39 -5.32
N ARG A 187 -18.20 19.26 -6.09
CA ARG A 187 -17.69 19.72 -7.40
C ARG A 187 -16.42 20.56 -7.23
N HIS A 188 -16.41 21.45 -6.23
CA HIS A 188 -15.23 22.23 -5.91
C HIS A 188 -14.07 21.34 -5.45
N LEU A 189 -14.35 20.33 -4.62
CA LEU A 189 -13.36 19.35 -4.20
C LEU A 189 -12.74 18.62 -5.39
N LEU A 190 -13.57 18.09 -6.29
CA LEU A 190 -13.10 17.38 -7.49
C LEU A 190 -12.23 18.27 -8.38
N HIS A 191 -12.62 19.54 -8.56
CA HIS A 191 -11.82 20.49 -9.32
C HIS A 191 -10.46 20.76 -8.65
N ALA A 192 -10.46 21.08 -7.36
CA ALA A 192 -9.24 21.35 -6.60
C ALA A 192 -8.28 20.14 -6.58
N LEU A 193 -8.83 18.93 -6.43
CA LEU A 193 -8.05 17.70 -6.49
C LEU A 193 -7.46 17.45 -7.88
N ARG A 194 -8.21 17.70 -8.96
CA ARG A 194 -7.71 17.53 -10.33
C ARG A 194 -6.56 18.49 -10.64
N GLU A 195 -6.70 19.76 -10.26
CA GLU A 195 -5.62 20.74 -10.41
C GLU A 195 -4.39 20.32 -9.58
N TYR A 196 -4.60 19.85 -8.35
CA TYR A 196 -3.52 19.36 -7.50
C TYR A 196 -2.84 18.11 -8.07
N GLU A 197 -3.60 17.16 -8.62
CA GLU A 197 -3.09 15.98 -9.29
C GLU A 197 -2.21 16.35 -10.48
N GLN A 198 -2.70 17.25 -11.34
CA GLN A 198 -1.93 17.73 -12.48
C GLN A 198 -0.62 18.39 -12.00
N PHE A 199 -0.70 19.31 -11.03
CA PHE A 199 0.48 19.95 -10.43
C PHE A 199 1.47 18.92 -9.84
N TYR A 200 0.98 17.99 -9.03
CA TYR A 200 1.79 16.99 -8.34
C TYR A 200 2.54 16.08 -9.33
N ASN A 201 1.87 15.65 -10.40
CA ASN A 201 2.43 14.73 -11.39
C ASN A 201 3.38 15.43 -12.40
N THR A 202 3.20 16.72 -12.67
CA THR A 202 3.94 17.42 -13.73
C THR A 202 5.00 18.40 -13.23
N HIS A 203 4.84 18.99 -12.04
CA HIS A 203 5.70 20.10 -11.59
C HIS A 203 6.51 19.78 -10.33
N ARG A 204 6.08 18.82 -9.51
CA ARG A 204 6.69 18.60 -8.19
C ARG A 204 7.88 17.62 -8.25
N PRO A 205 9.08 18.04 -7.81
CA PRO A 205 10.24 17.16 -7.72
C PRO A 205 10.18 16.29 -6.45
N TYR A 206 10.53 15.01 -6.57
CA TYR A 206 10.51 14.06 -5.46
C TYR A 206 11.90 13.55 -5.09
N GLN A 207 12.36 13.85 -3.87
CA GLN A 207 13.64 13.35 -3.35
C GLN A 207 13.75 11.81 -3.37
N GLY A 208 12.61 11.10 -3.24
CA GLY A 208 12.56 9.63 -3.31
C GLY A 208 12.77 9.03 -4.70
N ILE A 209 12.81 9.85 -5.75
CA ILE A 209 13.16 9.49 -7.14
C ILE A 209 14.21 10.46 -7.69
N ALA A 210 15.23 10.77 -6.88
CA ALA A 210 16.34 11.64 -7.26
C ALA A 210 15.95 13.06 -7.71
N ASN A 211 14.86 13.62 -7.16
CA ASN A 211 14.27 14.91 -7.55
C ASN A 211 13.65 14.94 -8.96
N ALA A 212 13.42 13.79 -9.58
CA ALA A 212 12.62 13.71 -10.80
C ALA A 212 11.16 14.08 -10.54
N ARG A 213 10.45 14.43 -11.61
CA ARG A 213 9.01 14.67 -11.61
C ARG A 213 8.32 13.39 -12.12
N PRO A 214 7.13 13.00 -11.61
CA PRO A 214 6.51 11.73 -11.96
C PRO A 214 6.32 11.51 -13.47
N LEU A 215 5.97 12.57 -14.21
CA LEU A 215 5.80 12.53 -15.67
C LEU A 215 7.01 13.07 -16.46
N GLN A 216 8.09 13.49 -15.80
CA GLN A 216 9.32 13.97 -16.45
C GLN A 216 10.55 13.43 -15.70
N PRO A 217 11.16 12.33 -16.20
CA PRO A 217 12.46 11.88 -15.71
C PRO A 217 13.52 12.97 -15.96
N LEU A 218 14.53 13.04 -15.08
CA LEU A 218 15.71 13.89 -15.31
C LEU A 218 16.49 13.37 -16.54
N PRO A 219 17.12 14.26 -17.33
CA PRO A 219 17.93 13.90 -18.48
C PRO A 219 19.18 13.09 -18.12
#